data_AF-A0A5B2VQR1-F1
#
_entry.id   AF-A0A5B2VQR1-F1
#
_cell.length_a   1.000
_cell.length_b   1.000
_cell.length_c   1.000
_cell.angle_alpha   90.00
_cell.angle_beta   90.00
_cell.angle_gamma   90.00
#
_symmetry.space_group_name_H-M   'P 1'
#
loop_
_entity.id
_entity.type
_entity.pdbx_description
1 polymer ?
#
loop_
_entity_poly.entity_id
_entity_poly.type
_entity_poly.pdbx_seq_one_letter_code
_entity_poly.pdbx_strand_id
1 'polypeptide(L)'
;MGDNLGLAVMESRWERQRNISVKSLFDVLSDIHLRTTHGFIYEMFGSKSSFREVFKRLSAENTIRRIYIATHGSAKTGNLTAINDDEISKIVLRNTLRDLASIRGAKIRGLYLGSCYTGTKYLADFIFYDGDDGHDIPIKWLAGYSEEIDWIQSAALDLLFWSTFYDVRNELRSATSDPSELKIVKQTAALIKARASGLCDELGFEVWVRSRSHGTRGLIASADSDADTDDLEAA
;
A
#
# COMPACT_ATOMS: atom_id res chain seq x y z
N MET A 1 -23.37 2.55 -6.97
CA MET A 1 -21.90 2.60 -7.11
C MET A 1 -21.39 3.44 -5.96
N GLY A 2 -20.31 3.06 -5.27
CA GLY A 2 -19.81 3.90 -4.18
C GLY A 2 -19.08 5.11 -4.75
N ASP A 3 -19.24 6.29 -4.14
CA ASP A 3 -18.71 7.55 -4.68
C ASP A 3 -17.19 7.75 -4.40
N ASN A 4 -16.50 6.71 -3.92
CA ASN A 4 -15.11 6.76 -3.48
C ASN A 4 -14.43 5.38 -3.62
N LEU A 5 -13.17 5.38 -4.04
CA LEU A 5 -12.30 4.21 -4.09
C LEU A 5 -11.93 3.67 -2.71
N GLY A 6 -12.10 4.48 -1.65
CA GLY A 6 -11.63 4.20 -0.30
C GLY A 6 -10.11 4.25 -0.20
N LEU A 7 -9.50 5.11 -1.00
CA LEU A 7 -8.06 5.29 -1.16
C LEU A 7 -7.69 6.73 -0.83
N ALA A 8 -6.60 6.88 -0.09
CA ALA A 8 -5.89 8.14 0.03
C ALA A 8 -4.50 8.01 -0.59
N VAL A 9 -4.04 9.08 -1.22
CA VAL A 9 -2.73 9.20 -1.86
C VAL A 9 -1.97 10.29 -1.12
N MET A 10 -0.87 9.90 -0.50
CA MET A 10 0.08 10.79 0.16
C MET A 10 1.32 10.94 -0.73
N GLU A 11 1.70 12.16 -1.05
CA GLU A 11 2.87 12.42 -1.90
C GLU A 11 3.85 13.40 -1.26
N SER A 12 5.13 13.05 -1.21
CA SER A 12 6.20 14.03 -1.08
C SER A 12 6.65 14.46 -2.46
N ARG A 13 7.11 15.71 -2.58
CA ARG A 13 7.70 16.17 -3.84
C ARG A 13 8.92 15.32 -4.21
N TRP A 14 9.01 14.99 -5.49
CA TRP A 14 10.15 14.26 -6.06
C TRP A 14 11.34 15.17 -6.35
N GLU A 15 11.08 16.44 -6.71
CA GLU A 15 12.12 17.43 -6.96
C GLU A 15 11.83 18.75 -6.24
N ARG A 16 12.88 19.51 -5.94
CA ARG A 16 12.77 20.80 -5.25
C ARG A 16 12.17 21.90 -6.12
N GLN A 17 12.34 21.83 -7.44
CA GLN A 17 11.90 22.86 -8.38
C GLN A 17 10.82 22.41 -9.36
N ARG A 18 10.59 21.10 -9.50
CA ARG A 18 9.52 20.52 -10.31
C ARG A 18 8.80 19.46 -9.48
N ASN A 19 7.64 19.02 -9.91
CA ASN A 19 6.99 17.87 -9.28
C ASN A 19 6.33 17.04 -10.37
N ILE A 20 6.86 15.86 -10.64
CA ILE A 20 6.18 14.86 -11.44
C ILE A 20 5.25 14.14 -10.47
N SER A 21 3.98 14.52 -10.46
CA SER A 21 3.04 14.05 -9.44
C SER A 21 2.42 12.72 -9.82
N VAL A 22 2.27 11.81 -8.86
CA VAL A 22 1.46 10.59 -9.04
C VAL A 22 -0.04 10.90 -9.14
N LYS A 23 -0.49 12.09 -8.73
CA LYS A 23 -1.92 12.43 -8.65
C LYS A 23 -2.66 12.16 -9.96
N SER A 24 -2.06 12.51 -11.08
CA SER A 24 -2.67 12.32 -12.41
C SER A 24 -2.93 10.84 -12.72
N LEU A 25 -2.12 9.91 -12.21
CA LEU A 25 -2.35 8.47 -12.34
C LEU A 25 -3.64 8.05 -11.62
N PHE A 26 -3.84 8.59 -10.42
CA PHE A 26 -5.02 8.31 -9.62
C PHE A 26 -6.27 9.05 -10.12
N ASP A 27 -6.12 10.21 -10.77
CA ASP A 27 -7.23 10.87 -11.47
C ASP A 27 -7.76 9.97 -12.60
N VAL A 28 -6.87 9.38 -13.40
CA VAL A 28 -7.22 8.41 -14.45
C VAL A 28 -7.88 7.17 -13.87
N LEU A 29 -7.28 6.57 -12.84
CA LEU A 29 -7.83 5.40 -12.16
C LEU A 29 -9.24 5.65 -11.61
N SER A 30 -9.43 6.81 -10.99
CA SER A 30 -10.73 7.23 -10.46
C SER A 30 -11.75 7.39 -11.58
N ASP A 31 -11.37 7.97 -12.72
CA ASP A 31 -12.27 8.13 -13.86
C ASP A 31 -12.68 6.78 -14.46
N ILE A 32 -11.73 5.84 -14.60
CA ILE A 32 -11.98 4.47 -15.09
C ILE A 32 -13.06 3.77 -14.25
N HIS A 33 -12.95 3.81 -12.91
CA HIS A 33 -13.83 3.03 -12.04
C HIS A 33 -15.07 3.77 -11.57
N LEU A 34 -15.04 5.10 -11.49
CA LEU A 34 -16.10 5.92 -10.87
C LEU A 34 -16.64 7.03 -11.78
N ARG A 35 -16.06 7.25 -12.97
CA ARG A 35 -16.41 8.34 -13.90
C ARG A 35 -16.31 9.73 -13.27
N THR A 36 -15.32 9.90 -12.39
CA THR A 36 -14.98 11.15 -11.72
C THR A 36 -13.50 11.15 -11.35
N THR A 37 -12.85 12.30 -11.33
CA THR A 37 -11.47 12.46 -10.83
C THR A 37 -11.40 12.68 -9.31
N HIS A 38 -12.55 12.74 -8.63
CA HIS A 38 -12.64 13.03 -7.19
C HIS A 38 -12.82 11.79 -6.31
N GLY A 39 -12.55 10.59 -6.83
CA GLY A 39 -12.82 9.32 -6.15
C GLY A 39 -11.76 8.89 -5.14
N PHE A 40 -10.78 9.74 -4.82
CA PHE A 40 -9.75 9.49 -3.80
C PHE A 40 -9.38 10.81 -3.12
N ILE A 41 -8.77 10.72 -1.93
CA ILE A 41 -8.22 11.90 -1.24
C ILE A 41 -6.75 12.01 -1.56
N TYR A 42 -6.30 13.19 -1.98
CA TYR A 42 -4.89 13.48 -2.26
C TYR A 42 -4.35 14.51 -1.27
N GLU A 43 -3.24 14.20 -0.63
CA GLU A 43 -2.55 15.13 0.25
C GLU A 43 -1.02 15.07 0.07
N MET A 44 -0.36 16.20 0.29
CA MET A 44 1.10 16.28 0.22
C MET A 44 1.71 16.41 1.61
N PHE A 45 2.92 15.88 1.78
CA PHE A 45 3.76 16.11 2.94
C PHE A 45 5.15 16.55 2.51
N GLY A 46 5.86 17.28 3.38
CA GLY A 46 7.19 17.81 3.06
C GLY A 46 8.23 17.64 4.16
N SER A 47 7.86 16.94 5.23
CA SER A 47 8.68 16.68 6.42
C SER A 47 8.10 15.52 7.21
N LYS A 48 8.87 15.00 8.16
CA LYS A 48 8.43 13.93 9.08
C LYS A 48 7.22 14.33 9.94
N SER A 49 7.13 15.60 10.35
CA SER A 49 6.00 16.11 11.14
C SER A 49 4.75 16.21 10.27
N SER A 50 4.85 16.82 9.08
CA SER A 50 3.73 16.91 8.14
C SER A 50 3.25 15.53 7.67
N PHE A 51 4.16 14.56 7.50
CA PHE A 51 3.82 13.17 7.21
C PHE A 51 2.85 12.61 8.26
N ARG A 52 3.19 12.75 9.54
CA ARG A 52 2.34 12.27 10.65
C ARG A 52 1.00 12.99 10.70
N GLU A 53 0.99 14.30 10.47
CA GLU A 53 -0.23 15.10 10.48
C GLU A 53 -1.20 14.67 9.38
N VAL A 54 -0.70 14.59 8.14
CA VAL A 54 -1.46 14.12 6.97
C VAL A 54 -1.97 12.70 7.21
N PHE A 55 -1.10 11.79 7.64
CA PHE A 55 -1.48 10.41 7.90
C PHE A 55 -2.61 10.32 8.93
N LYS A 56 -2.51 11.08 10.04
CA LYS A 56 -3.53 11.14 11.08
C LYS A 56 -4.86 11.67 10.55
N ARG A 57 -4.84 12.75 9.76
CA ARG A 57 -6.04 13.34 9.13
C ARG A 57 -6.73 12.34 8.22
N LEU A 58 -5.99 11.73 7.29
CA LEU A 58 -6.52 10.70 6.38
C LEU A 58 -7.06 9.46 7.11
N SER A 59 -6.47 9.13 8.26
CA SER A 59 -6.90 7.98 9.07
C SER A 59 -8.17 8.23 9.86
N ALA A 60 -8.53 9.49 10.12
CA ALA A 60 -9.79 9.86 10.73
C ALA A 60 -10.97 9.77 9.74
N GLU A 61 -10.69 9.73 8.44
CA GLU A 61 -11.71 9.59 7.40
C GLU A 61 -12.26 8.16 7.35
N ASN A 62 -13.53 8.01 7.70
CA ASN A 62 -14.18 6.70 7.84
C ASN A 62 -14.41 5.95 6.50
N THR A 63 -14.16 6.64 5.37
CA THR A 63 -14.26 6.12 4.01
C THR A 63 -12.94 5.52 3.52
N ILE A 64 -11.82 5.97 4.08
CA ILE A 64 -10.49 5.55 3.66
C ILE A 64 -10.16 4.20 4.30
N ARG A 65 -9.77 3.25 3.44
CA ARG A 65 -9.32 1.91 3.86
C ARG A 65 -7.88 1.63 3.46
N ARG A 66 -7.32 2.44 2.56
CA ARG A 66 -6.00 2.19 1.97
C ARG A 66 -5.27 3.50 1.79
N ILE A 67 -3.97 3.48 2.04
CA ILE A 67 -3.09 4.62 1.81
C ILE A 67 -2.01 4.19 0.82
N TYR A 68 -1.83 4.96 -0.23
CA TYR A 68 -0.68 4.91 -1.11
C TYR A 68 0.26 6.04 -0.73
N ILE A 69 1.55 5.77 -0.59
CA ILE A 69 2.58 6.77 -0.26
C ILE A 69 3.59 6.83 -1.41
N ALA A 70 3.66 7.97 -2.09
CA ALA A 70 4.63 8.29 -3.12
C ALA A 70 5.73 9.19 -2.54
N THR A 71 6.97 8.73 -2.55
CA THR A 71 8.12 9.49 -2.08
C THR A 71 9.43 8.80 -2.46
N HIS A 72 10.55 9.51 -2.37
CA HIS A 72 11.86 8.89 -2.51
C HIS A 72 12.13 7.87 -1.42
N GLY A 73 12.86 6.82 -1.78
CA GLY A 73 13.43 5.85 -0.85
C GLY A 73 14.94 6.04 -0.71
N SER A 74 15.46 5.86 0.49
CA SER A 74 16.91 5.91 0.74
C SER A 74 17.54 4.53 0.52
N ALA A 75 18.38 4.39 -0.51
CA ALA A 75 19.16 3.16 -0.74
C ALA A 75 20.04 2.77 0.47
N LYS A 76 20.47 3.76 1.26
CA LYS A 76 21.33 3.57 2.42
C LYS A 76 20.59 3.00 3.63
N THR A 77 19.35 3.46 3.85
CA THR A 77 18.63 3.21 5.11
C THR A 77 17.35 2.41 4.93
N GLY A 78 16.83 2.28 3.70
CA GLY A 78 15.51 1.72 3.40
C GLY A 78 14.35 2.60 3.92
N ASN A 79 14.63 3.86 4.28
CA ASN A 79 13.64 4.79 4.80
C ASN A 79 12.98 5.59 3.67
N LEU A 80 11.77 6.09 3.94
CA LEU A 80 11.12 7.08 3.07
C LEU A 80 11.77 8.45 3.32
N THR A 81 11.95 9.26 2.28
CA THR A 81 12.63 10.56 2.35
C THR A 81 11.70 11.67 1.88
N ALA A 82 11.36 12.59 2.78
CA ALA A 82 10.60 13.78 2.42
C ALA A 82 11.45 14.82 1.67
N ILE A 83 10.82 15.79 1.01
CA ILE A 83 11.52 16.82 0.22
C ILE A 83 12.52 17.68 1.00
N ASN A 84 12.35 17.80 2.32
CA ASN A 84 13.29 18.51 3.20
C ASN A 84 14.43 17.62 3.70
N ASP A 85 14.61 16.44 3.09
CA ASP A 85 15.60 15.42 3.45
C ASP A 85 15.34 14.75 4.81
N ASP A 86 14.17 14.97 5.43
CA ASP A 86 13.77 14.20 6.60
C ASP A 86 13.52 12.75 6.22
N GLU A 87 14.17 11.84 6.93
CA GLU A 87 13.84 10.42 6.86
C GLU A 87 12.64 10.07 7.77
N ILE A 88 11.62 9.46 7.16
CA ILE A 88 10.58 8.72 7.85
C ILE A 88 11.08 7.28 7.97
N SER A 89 11.75 6.99 9.08
CA SER A 89 12.28 5.66 9.33
C SER A 89 11.19 4.61 9.54
N LYS A 90 11.54 3.33 9.41
CA LYS A 90 10.64 2.21 9.77
C LYS A 90 10.02 2.35 11.17
N ILE A 91 10.75 2.92 12.14
CA ILE A 91 10.25 3.18 13.51
C ILE A 91 9.18 4.28 13.47
N VAL A 92 9.43 5.37 12.72
CA VAL A 92 8.46 6.46 12.56
C VAL A 92 7.21 5.94 11.86
N LEU A 93 7.36 5.18 10.78
CA LEU A 93 6.25 4.57 10.04
C LEU A 93 5.45 3.63 10.94
N ARG A 94 6.11 2.69 11.63
CA ARG A 94 5.47 1.76 12.58
C ARG A 94 4.70 2.49 13.67
N ASN A 95 5.32 3.47 14.33
CA ASN A 95 4.63 4.23 15.38
C ASN A 95 3.42 5.00 14.82
N THR A 96 3.53 5.56 13.62
CA THR A 96 2.41 6.24 12.95
C THR A 96 1.27 5.27 12.64
N LEU A 97 1.59 4.04 12.22
CA LEU A 97 0.61 2.98 12.02
C LEU A 97 0.01 2.45 13.32
N ARG A 98 0.79 2.41 14.41
CA ARG A 98 0.30 2.01 15.74
C ARG A 98 -0.71 3.01 16.28
N ASP A 99 -0.44 4.29 16.05
CA ASP A 99 -1.34 5.37 16.47
C ASP A 99 -2.72 5.26 15.80
N LEU A 100 -2.84 4.57 14.64
CA LEU A 100 -4.13 4.26 14.01
C LEU A 100 -5.10 3.54 14.96
N ALA A 101 -4.61 2.61 15.77
CA ALA A 101 -5.45 1.85 16.69
C ALA A 101 -6.13 2.76 17.73
N SER A 102 -5.54 3.93 18.01
CA SER A 102 -6.11 4.93 18.91
C SER A 102 -7.09 5.90 18.23
N ILE A 103 -7.13 5.94 16.89
CA ILE A 103 -7.98 6.85 16.13
C ILE A 103 -9.37 6.24 15.98
N ARG A 104 -10.36 6.87 16.62
CA ARG A 104 -11.76 6.43 16.57
C ARG A 104 -12.25 6.40 15.12
N GLY A 105 -12.71 5.23 14.67
CA GLY A 105 -13.30 5.05 13.34
C GLY A 105 -12.31 4.79 12.22
N ALA A 106 -11.00 4.69 12.50
CA ALA A 106 -9.99 4.36 11.50
C ALA A 106 -10.25 2.98 10.86
N LYS A 107 -10.33 2.95 9.53
CA LYS A 107 -10.59 1.72 8.75
C LYS A 107 -9.43 1.33 7.83
N ILE A 108 -8.25 1.90 8.02
CA ILE A 108 -7.08 1.55 7.20
C ILE A 108 -6.75 0.07 7.38
N ARG A 109 -6.62 -0.63 6.27
CA ARG A 109 -6.28 -2.07 6.16
C ARG A 109 -5.13 -2.32 5.19
N GLY A 110 -4.85 -1.41 4.26
CA GLY A 110 -3.79 -1.57 3.28
C GLY A 110 -2.85 -0.38 3.23
N LEU A 111 -1.56 -0.67 3.05
CA LEU A 111 -0.53 0.34 2.80
C LEU A 111 0.24 -0.03 1.54
N TYR A 112 0.36 0.89 0.60
CA TYR A 112 1.19 0.74 -0.60
C TYR A 112 2.29 1.80 -0.56
N LEU A 113 3.54 1.38 -0.66
CA LEU A 113 4.72 2.25 -0.67
C LEU A 113 5.27 2.35 -2.10
N GLY A 114 4.86 3.40 -2.81
CA GLY A 114 5.42 3.82 -4.08
C GLY A 114 6.77 4.50 -3.88
N SER A 115 7.73 3.76 -3.32
CA SER A 115 9.05 4.24 -2.94
C SER A 115 10.07 3.12 -3.08
N CYS A 116 11.25 3.45 -3.60
CA CYS A 116 12.38 2.52 -3.70
C CYS A 116 12.72 1.88 -2.34
N TYR A 117 13.23 0.65 -2.35
CA TYR A 117 13.81 -0.05 -1.19
C TYR A 117 12.92 -0.25 0.04
N THR A 118 11.60 -0.11 -0.10
CA THR A 118 10.64 -0.21 1.03
C THR A 118 9.81 -1.49 1.01
N GLY A 119 9.68 -2.17 -0.13
CA GLY A 119 8.97 -3.43 -0.31
C GLY A 119 9.67 -4.67 0.24
N THR A 120 10.53 -4.53 1.24
CA THR A 120 11.35 -5.65 1.74
C THR A 120 10.62 -6.48 2.80
N LYS A 121 10.94 -7.78 2.88
CA LYS A 121 10.46 -8.65 3.97
C LYS A 121 10.83 -8.07 5.34
N TYR A 122 12.02 -7.48 5.44
CA TYR A 122 12.51 -6.86 6.66
C TYR A 122 11.61 -5.75 7.16
N LEU A 123 11.18 -4.82 6.29
CA LEU A 123 10.24 -3.78 6.68
C LEU A 123 8.89 -4.39 7.05
N ALA A 124 8.39 -5.35 6.27
CA ALA A 124 7.11 -5.98 6.55
C ALA A 124 7.09 -6.73 7.89
N ASP A 125 8.14 -7.50 8.21
CA ASP A 125 8.34 -8.13 9.51
C ASP A 125 8.36 -7.10 10.64
N PHE A 126 9.12 -6.02 10.46
CA PHE A 126 9.22 -4.93 11.44
C PHE A 126 7.84 -4.29 11.71
N ILE A 127 7.08 -4.03 10.65
CA ILE A 127 5.76 -3.41 10.74
C ILE A 127 4.75 -4.38 11.36
N PHE A 128 4.77 -5.66 11.00
CA PHE A 128 3.76 -6.60 11.47
C PHE A 128 4.05 -7.23 12.84
N TYR A 129 5.32 -7.36 13.25
CA TYR A 129 5.70 -8.25 14.37
C TYR A 129 6.73 -7.69 15.36
N ASP A 130 7.24 -6.46 15.21
CA ASP A 130 8.18 -5.90 16.20
C ASP A 130 7.44 -5.43 17.48
N GLY A 131 7.17 -6.33 18.45
CA GLY A 131 6.50 -6.06 19.73
C GLY A 131 5.87 -7.31 20.38
N ASP A 132 5.20 -7.17 21.55
CA ASP A 132 4.53 -8.25 22.30
C ASP A 132 3.28 -8.77 21.55
N ASP A 133 3.45 -9.48 20.43
CA ASP A 133 2.44 -10.21 19.63
C ASP A 133 1.95 -9.52 18.33
N GLY A 134 2.50 -8.37 17.94
CA GLY A 134 2.25 -7.74 16.63
C GLY A 134 0.82 -7.25 16.37
N HIS A 135 -0.12 -7.41 17.30
CA HIS A 135 -1.55 -7.09 17.14
C HIS A 135 -1.90 -5.60 17.21
N ASP A 136 -0.92 -4.73 17.49
CA ASP A 136 -1.11 -3.28 17.68
C ASP A 136 -1.19 -2.50 16.36
N ILE A 137 -0.78 -3.10 15.24
CA ILE A 137 -0.86 -2.51 13.91
C ILE A 137 -2.10 -3.03 13.15
N PRO A 138 -3.05 -2.17 12.73
CA PRO A 138 -4.33 -2.62 12.16
C PRO A 138 -4.29 -2.99 10.67
N ILE A 139 -3.20 -2.66 9.96
CA ILE A 139 -3.08 -3.01 8.54
C ILE A 139 -2.93 -4.51 8.33
N LYS A 140 -3.48 -5.00 7.23
CA LYS A 140 -3.56 -6.41 6.84
C LYS A 140 -2.57 -6.77 5.74
N TRP A 141 -2.17 -5.78 4.94
CA TRP A 141 -1.23 -5.94 3.86
C TRP A 141 -0.38 -4.69 3.65
N LEU A 142 0.83 -4.91 3.14
CA LEU A 142 1.82 -3.90 2.79
C LEU A 142 2.36 -4.24 1.39
N ALA A 143 2.38 -3.30 0.46
CA ALA A 143 3.02 -3.47 -0.84
C ALA A 143 4.12 -2.44 -1.04
N GLY A 144 5.11 -2.75 -1.88
CA GLY A 144 6.15 -1.80 -2.27
C GLY A 144 7.27 -2.46 -3.06
N TYR A 145 8.35 -1.72 -3.26
CA TYR A 145 9.47 -2.08 -4.13
C TYR A 145 10.74 -2.35 -3.33
N SER A 146 11.43 -3.46 -3.55
CA SER A 146 12.72 -3.74 -2.89
C SER A 146 13.91 -3.13 -3.63
N GLU A 147 13.74 -2.75 -4.88
CA GLU A 147 14.80 -2.20 -5.74
C GLU A 147 14.68 -0.69 -5.94
N GLU A 148 15.66 -0.13 -6.67
CA GLU A 148 15.51 1.17 -7.32
C GLU A 148 14.48 1.06 -8.43
N ILE A 149 13.58 2.04 -8.53
CA ILE A 149 12.50 2.01 -9.51
C ILE A 149 12.57 3.22 -10.44
N ASP A 150 12.43 2.97 -11.75
CA ASP A 150 12.14 4.03 -12.70
C ASP A 150 10.70 4.53 -12.52
N TRP A 151 10.51 5.83 -12.65
CA TRP A 151 9.21 6.48 -12.47
C TRP A 151 8.13 5.92 -13.41
N ILE A 152 8.46 5.67 -14.68
CA ILE A 152 7.46 5.25 -15.68
C ILE A 152 7.08 3.80 -15.42
N GLN A 153 8.07 2.93 -15.20
CA GLN A 153 7.83 1.50 -14.95
C GLN A 153 7.02 1.30 -13.66
N SER A 154 7.40 1.97 -12.57
CA SER A 154 6.66 1.90 -11.31
C SER A 154 5.26 2.51 -11.42
N ALA A 155 5.09 3.66 -12.07
CA ALA A 155 3.77 4.24 -12.32
C ALA A 155 2.84 3.30 -13.11
N ALA A 156 3.38 2.59 -14.11
CA ALA A 156 2.62 1.60 -14.87
C ALA A 156 2.20 0.41 -13.99
N LEU A 157 3.10 -0.10 -13.15
CA LEU A 157 2.79 -1.20 -12.23
C LEU A 157 1.82 -0.77 -11.12
N ASP A 158 1.97 0.43 -10.58
CA ASP A 158 1.05 1.03 -9.60
C ASP A 158 -0.37 1.09 -10.17
N LEU A 159 -0.52 1.62 -11.39
CA LEU A 159 -1.82 1.74 -12.06
C LEU A 159 -2.41 0.35 -12.34
N LEU A 160 -1.60 -0.58 -12.83
CA LEU A 160 -2.02 -1.96 -13.08
C LEU A 160 -2.47 -2.65 -11.79
N PHE A 161 -1.71 -2.50 -10.70
CA PHE A 161 -2.04 -3.04 -9.39
C PHE A 161 -3.39 -2.51 -8.91
N TRP A 162 -3.57 -1.19 -8.89
CA TRP A 162 -4.79 -0.58 -8.39
C TRP A 162 -6.01 -0.85 -9.27
N SER A 163 -5.86 -0.83 -10.60
CA SER A 163 -6.95 -1.20 -11.51
C SER A 163 -7.39 -2.64 -11.26
N THR A 164 -6.42 -3.57 -11.20
CA THR A 164 -6.70 -4.98 -10.92
C THR A 164 -7.34 -5.15 -9.54
N PHE A 165 -6.87 -4.41 -8.53
CA PHE A 165 -7.43 -4.44 -7.19
C PHE A 165 -8.92 -4.06 -7.19
N TYR A 166 -9.29 -3.00 -7.91
CA TYR A 166 -10.67 -2.54 -7.96
C TYR A 166 -11.57 -3.43 -8.81
N ASP A 167 -11.05 -4.01 -9.89
CA ASP A 167 -11.77 -5.01 -10.67
C ASP A 167 -12.11 -6.23 -9.82
N VAL A 168 -11.10 -6.81 -9.14
CA VAL A 168 -11.28 -7.94 -8.21
C VAL A 168 -12.27 -7.58 -7.10
N ARG A 169 -12.15 -6.39 -6.50
CA ARG A 169 -13.08 -5.94 -5.46
C ARG A 169 -14.51 -5.87 -5.98
N ASN A 170 -14.73 -5.32 -7.17
CA ASN A 170 -16.05 -5.15 -7.75
C ASN A 170 -16.67 -6.50 -8.12
N GLU A 171 -15.87 -7.42 -8.67
CA GLU A 171 -16.26 -8.80 -8.94
C GLU A 171 -16.70 -9.50 -7.65
N LEU A 172 -15.86 -9.50 -6.61
CA LEU A 172 -16.21 -10.12 -5.33
C LEU A 172 -17.42 -9.46 -4.67
N ARG A 173 -17.62 -8.14 -4.85
CA ARG A 173 -18.80 -7.44 -4.35
C ARG A 173 -20.11 -7.86 -4.99
N SER A 174 -20.06 -8.36 -6.22
CA SER A 174 -21.23 -8.92 -6.89
C SER A 174 -21.71 -10.21 -6.22
N ALA A 175 -20.80 -10.93 -5.55
CA ALA A 175 -21.08 -12.18 -4.85
C ALA A 175 -21.27 -12.01 -3.33
N THR A 176 -20.63 -11.01 -2.70
CA THR A 176 -20.75 -10.75 -1.26
C THR A 176 -20.72 -9.27 -0.93
N SER A 177 -21.49 -8.80 0.06
CA SER A 177 -21.66 -7.36 0.32
C SER A 177 -20.41 -6.67 0.89
N ASP A 178 -19.55 -7.38 1.63
CA ASP A 178 -18.28 -6.87 2.16
C ASP A 178 -17.15 -7.90 2.03
N PRO A 179 -16.53 -8.04 0.84
CA PRO A 179 -15.46 -9.00 0.65
C PRO A 179 -14.26 -8.67 1.52
N SER A 180 -13.65 -9.72 2.10
CA SER A 180 -12.43 -9.60 2.89
C SER A 180 -11.31 -8.91 2.12
N GLU A 181 -10.71 -7.89 2.73
CA GLU A 181 -9.56 -7.15 2.20
C GLU A 181 -8.41 -8.10 1.82
N LEU A 182 -8.18 -9.12 2.65
CA LEU A 182 -7.12 -10.10 2.43
C LEU A 182 -7.42 -10.99 1.22
N LYS A 183 -8.68 -11.32 0.98
CA LYS A 183 -9.10 -12.09 -0.21
C LYS A 183 -8.87 -11.27 -1.49
N ILE A 184 -9.25 -9.99 -1.47
CA ILE A 184 -9.05 -9.07 -2.60
C ILE A 184 -7.56 -8.97 -2.92
N VAL A 185 -6.71 -8.70 -1.92
CA VAL A 185 -5.27 -8.48 -2.18
C VAL A 185 -4.56 -9.78 -2.62
N LYS A 186 -4.95 -10.95 -2.09
CA LYS A 186 -4.43 -12.26 -2.55
C LYS A 186 -4.74 -12.51 -4.03
N GLN A 187 -6.00 -12.29 -4.45
CA GLN A 187 -6.39 -12.45 -5.85
C GLN A 187 -5.74 -11.40 -6.76
N THR A 188 -5.62 -10.16 -6.27
CA THR A 188 -4.91 -9.08 -6.99
C THR A 188 -3.46 -9.46 -7.24
N ALA A 189 -2.73 -9.88 -6.20
CA ALA A 189 -1.33 -10.28 -6.33
C ALA A 189 -1.14 -11.46 -7.30
N ALA A 190 -2.03 -12.46 -7.25
CA ALA A 190 -2.00 -13.58 -8.20
C ALA A 190 -2.17 -13.13 -9.66
N LEU A 191 -3.11 -12.20 -9.93
CA LEU A 191 -3.32 -11.65 -11.27
C LEU A 191 -2.14 -10.76 -11.71
N ILE A 192 -1.56 -9.98 -10.80
CA ILE A 192 -0.38 -9.16 -11.10
C ILE A 192 0.82 -10.05 -11.43
N LYS A 193 1.09 -11.09 -10.64
CA LYS A 193 2.14 -12.09 -10.94
C LYS A 193 1.91 -12.71 -12.33
N ALA A 194 0.67 -13.10 -12.65
CA ALA A 194 0.36 -13.73 -13.94
C ALA A 194 0.51 -12.78 -15.15
N ARG A 195 0.23 -11.48 -14.97
CA ARG A 195 0.21 -10.50 -16.07
C ARG A 195 1.52 -9.74 -16.25
N ALA A 196 2.31 -9.61 -15.18
CA ALA A 196 3.45 -8.70 -15.12
C ALA A 196 4.60 -9.26 -14.27
N SER A 197 4.81 -10.58 -14.24
CA SER A 197 5.90 -11.20 -13.46
C SER A 197 7.26 -10.56 -13.72
N GLY A 198 7.63 -10.38 -15.00
CA GLY A 198 8.92 -9.78 -15.35
C GLY A 198 9.10 -8.37 -14.79
N LEU A 199 8.05 -7.56 -14.75
CA LEU A 199 8.09 -6.22 -14.16
C LEU A 199 8.14 -6.27 -12.63
N CYS A 200 7.46 -7.26 -12.02
CA CYS A 200 7.56 -7.48 -10.58
C CYS A 200 8.97 -7.90 -10.16
N ASP A 201 9.60 -8.80 -10.94
CA ASP A 201 10.96 -9.27 -10.69
C ASP A 201 11.97 -8.13 -10.88
N GLU A 202 11.83 -7.34 -11.94
CA GLU A 202 12.71 -6.20 -12.24
C GLU A 202 12.66 -5.11 -11.17
N LEU A 203 11.46 -4.76 -10.68
CA LEU A 203 11.28 -3.69 -9.69
C LEU A 203 11.34 -4.20 -8.23
N GLY A 204 11.51 -5.51 -8.04
CA GLY A 204 11.39 -6.14 -6.72
C GLY A 204 10.04 -5.86 -6.05
N PHE A 205 8.96 -5.86 -6.83
CA PHE A 205 7.62 -5.56 -6.31
C PHE A 205 7.07 -6.76 -5.55
N GLU A 206 6.61 -6.52 -4.32
CA GLU A 206 6.03 -7.55 -3.47
C GLU A 206 4.83 -7.01 -2.68
N VAL A 207 3.91 -7.92 -2.37
CA VAL A 207 2.78 -7.70 -1.48
C VAL A 207 2.91 -8.63 -0.28
N TRP A 208 3.17 -8.04 0.87
CA TRP A 208 3.31 -8.73 2.14
C TRP A 208 1.97 -8.76 2.87
N VAL A 209 1.62 -9.94 3.37
CA VAL A 209 0.46 -10.14 4.24
C VAL A 209 0.87 -10.75 5.57
N ARG A 210 0.08 -10.47 6.60
CA ARG A 210 0.19 -11.14 7.89
C ARG A 210 -0.38 -12.55 7.81
N SER A 211 0.40 -13.56 8.19
CA SER A 211 -0.01 -14.95 8.39
C SER A 211 0.08 -15.32 9.87
N ARG A 212 -0.95 -16.00 10.39
CA ARG A 212 -0.92 -16.51 11.77
C ARG A 212 0.08 -17.65 11.94
N SER A 213 0.27 -18.47 10.90
CA SER A 213 1.15 -19.65 10.93
C SER A 213 2.59 -19.35 10.54
N HIS A 214 2.83 -18.39 9.66
CA HIS A 214 4.14 -18.18 9.03
C HIS A 214 4.74 -16.78 9.25
N GLY A 215 4.15 -15.98 10.14
CA GLY A 215 4.59 -14.60 10.30
C GLY A 215 4.23 -13.78 9.05
N THR A 216 5.20 -13.09 8.44
CA THR A 216 4.99 -12.33 7.21
C THR A 216 5.17 -13.22 5.97
N ARG A 217 4.21 -13.17 5.04
CA ARG A 217 4.25 -13.93 3.78
C ARG A 217 4.14 -13.00 2.57
N GLY A 218 5.00 -13.20 1.57
CA GLY A 218 4.91 -12.54 0.27
C GLY A 218 3.89 -13.23 -0.65
N LEU A 219 3.32 -12.52 -1.60
CA LEU A 219 2.29 -13.04 -2.50
C LEU A 219 2.74 -13.13 -3.97
N ILE A 220 3.85 -12.51 -4.33
CA ILE A 220 4.34 -12.43 -5.71
C ILE A 220 5.58 -13.32 -5.87
N ALA A 221 6.69 -12.99 -5.20
CA ALA A 221 7.96 -13.71 -5.36
C ALA A 221 7.94 -15.08 -4.65
N SER A 222 7.29 -15.19 -3.48
CA SER A 222 7.31 -16.40 -2.65
C SER A 222 6.21 -17.43 -2.94
N ALA A 223 5.39 -17.25 -3.97
CA ALA A 223 4.24 -18.14 -4.22
C ALA A 223 4.60 -19.51 -4.83
N ASP A 224 5.87 -19.77 -5.18
CA ASP A 224 6.28 -21.03 -5.81
C ASP A 224 6.75 -22.11 -4.81
N SER A 225 6.69 -21.86 -3.49
CA SER A 225 7.08 -22.87 -2.48
C SER A 225 5.93 -23.50 -1.68
N ASP A 226 4.74 -22.91 -1.61
CA ASP A 226 3.66 -23.45 -0.76
C ASP A 226 2.36 -23.61 -1.55
N ALA A 227 2.19 -24.80 -2.12
CA ALA A 227 0.88 -25.35 -2.43
C ALA A 227 0.18 -25.71 -1.11
N ASP A 228 -0.20 -24.72 -0.31
CA ASP A 228 -1.06 -24.91 0.85
C ASP A 228 -2.44 -24.29 0.58
N THR A 229 -3.33 -25.17 0.16
CA THR A 229 -4.76 -25.07 0.37
C THR A 229 -5.03 -25.06 1.87
N ASP A 230 -5.04 -23.91 2.53
CA ASP A 230 -5.79 -23.72 3.78
C ASP A 230 -6.00 -22.23 4.08
N ASP A 231 -7.09 -21.93 4.80
CA ASP A 231 -7.75 -20.63 5.06
C ASP A 231 -8.87 -20.22 4.07
N LEU A 232 -9.68 -21.17 3.61
CA LEU A 232 -11.07 -20.88 3.18
C LEU A 232 -12.13 -21.15 4.26
N GLU A 233 -11.76 -21.61 5.45
CA GLU A 233 -12.74 -21.88 6.52
C GLU A 233 -12.28 -21.33 7.87
N ALA A 234 -12.70 -20.10 8.21
CA ALA A 234 -13.11 -19.72 9.56
C ALA A 234 -13.68 -18.28 9.57
N ALA A 235 -15.01 -18.21 9.40
CA ALA A 235 -15.96 -17.16 9.80
C ALA A 235 -15.80 -15.74 9.23
#